data_AF-A0A261BRR9-F1
#
_entry.id   AF-A0A261BRR9-F1
#
_cell.length_a   1.000
_cell.length_b   1.000
_cell.length_c   1.000
_cell.angle_alpha   90.00
_cell.angle_beta   90.00
_cell.angle_gamma   90.00
#
_symmetry.space_group_name_H-M   'P 1'
#
loop_
_entity.id
_entity.type
_entity.pdbx_description
1 polymer ?
#
loop_
_entity_poly.entity_id
_entity_poly.type
_entity_poly.pdbx_seq_one_letter_code
_entity_poly.pdbx_strand_id
1 'polypeptide(L)'
;MFVTTNHPFAGVFLNFYLYHDRSILEVNCIIDSETLINFTKNHEKRLEHASRTKKSVDRTVPQCVKSNNFSTTKTLQTRLYAFPIGGLGNKLFELVSLLGIASSLKRTPTIDVVKPEYVTTFVKSIQPIFPKLLDQYDLRILPPNSTTSMKANDGACCKFDDPKKFLNVSVEHLYLHGNYFQSYKYFDHLRPKIREWLAPTNLATSLAGMLFPHDLRGSFVICPHVRRGDFKTDGVHELQHSLDLLLIFWWNNITVVVLGNDQQFAYTIFQDKFGNSSSPIPNSYNFTIPTNSPTYRVLVSPSFTPELDLAFSRSFCDVTLITAPSSTFGWWLSYLSKPSSVTYYRNIRETNDKVANEMIDEDFFLPNWMKLETGENGVIIKVK
;
A
#
# COMPACT_ATOMS: atom_id res chain seq x y z
N MET A 1 38.32 6.84 -41.26
CA MET A 1 39.06 7.94 -40.61
C MET A 1 38.08 8.60 -39.63
N PHE A 2 38.46 8.66 -38.35
CA PHE A 2 37.71 9.13 -37.17
C PHE A 2 37.16 10.56 -37.34
N VAL A 3 36.14 11.06 -36.62
CA VAL A 3 36.08 11.42 -35.18
C VAL A 3 34.59 11.68 -34.76
N THR A 4 33.98 10.83 -33.92
CA THR A 4 33.47 11.04 -32.53
C THR A 4 32.80 12.36 -32.13
N THR A 5 31.59 12.29 -31.53
CA THR A 5 31.27 12.93 -30.23
C THR A 5 30.31 12.06 -29.43
N ASN A 6 30.62 11.90 -28.14
CA ASN A 6 30.00 11.04 -27.14
C ASN A 6 28.85 11.75 -26.40
N HIS A 7 27.79 11.02 -26.06
CA HIS A 7 26.95 11.29 -24.88
C HIS A 7 26.64 9.96 -24.15
N PRO A 8 27.21 9.70 -22.96
CA PRO A 8 26.90 8.51 -22.18
C PRO A 8 26.09 8.89 -20.94
N PHE A 9 24.75 8.80 -20.99
CA PHE A 9 23.93 8.88 -19.76
C PHE A 9 22.71 7.96 -19.71
N ALA A 10 22.43 7.18 -20.76
CA ALA A 10 21.24 6.31 -20.78
C ALA A 10 21.52 4.83 -20.41
N GLY A 11 22.78 4.44 -20.20
CA GLY A 11 23.17 3.02 -20.12
C GLY A 11 23.48 2.43 -18.73
N VAL A 12 23.45 3.22 -17.65
CA VAL A 12 24.03 2.78 -16.35
C VAL A 12 22.98 2.35 -15.31
N PHE A 13 21.69 2.66 -15.47
CA PHE A 13 20.69 2.38 -14.43
C PHE A 13 20.02 1.00 -14.50
N LEU A 14 20.12 0.27 -15.63
CA LEU A 14 19.42 -1.02 -15.78
C LEU A 14 20.25 -2.24 -15.32
N ASN A 15 21.56 -2.11 -15.18
CA ASN A 15 22.46 -3.21 -14.77
C ASN A 15 22.81 -3.22 -13.28
N PHE A 16 22.40 -2.22 -12.50
CA PHE A 16 22.65 -2.18 -11.05
C PHE A 16 21.66 -3.01 -10.22
N TYR A 17 20.58 -3.51 -10.81
CA TYR A 17 19.62 -4.39 -10.12
C TYR A 17 20.13 -5.82 -9.90
N LEU A 18 21.26 -6.21 -10.53
CA LEU A 18 21.73 -7.60 -10.53
C LEU A 18 23.11 -7.81 -9.88
N TYR A 19 23.77 -6.78 -9.37
CA TYR A 19 25.12 -6.93 -8.83
C TYR A 19 25.33 -5.99 -7.64
N HIS A 20 25.73 -6.57 -6.50
CA HIS A 20 25.96 -5.98 -5.17
C HIS A 20 24.74 -5.98 -4.23
N ASP A 21 24.56 -7.08 -3.49
CA ASP A 21 24.97 -7.07 -2.07
C ASP A 21 25.09 -8.52 -1.53
N ARG A 22 26.31 -9.02 -1.46
CA ARG A 22 26.70 -10.19 -0.64
C ARG A 22 27.43 -9.70 0.61
N SER A 23 27.00 -8.59 1.21
CA SER A 23 27.31 -8.34 2.61
C SER A 23 26.43 -9.22 3.49
N ILE A 24 27.04 -9.77 4.51
CA ILE A 24 26.56 -10.86 5.35
C ILE A 24 25.35 -10.37 6.15
N LEU A 25 24.15 -10.53 5.61
CA LEU A 25 22.95 -10.63 6.42
C LEU A 25 22.97 -12.02 7.05
N GLU A 26 22.88 -12.10 8.38
CA GLU A 26 22.41 -13.33 9.06
C GLU A 26 20.94 -13.57 8.68
N VAL A 27 20.69 -14.06 7.47
CA VAL A 27 19.36 -14.41 6.98
C VAL A 27 19.04 -15.83 7.44
N ASN A 28 18.33 -15.96 8.57
CA ASN A 28 17.88 -17.25 9.08
C ASN A 28 16.69 -17.88 8.31
N CYS A 29 16.25 -17.31 7.19
CA CYS A 29 15.42 -17.99 6.18
C CYS A 29 15.25 -17.10 4.94
N ILE A 30 15.87 -17.46 3.83
CA ILE A 30 15.34 -17.13 2.51
C ILE A 30 14.51 -18.36 2.13
N ILE A 31 13.19 -18.24 2.14
CA ILE A 31 12.37 -19.23 1.45
C ILE A 31 12.78 -19.11 -0.02
N ASP A 32 13.41 -20.13 -0.57
CA ASP A 32 13.63 -20.19 -2.01
C ASP A 32 12.24 -20.13 -2.69
N SER A 33 11.98 -18.96 -3.28
CA SER A 33 10.71 -18.64 -3.90
C SER A 33 10.31 -19.67 -4.94
N GLU A 34 11.28 -20.23 -5.67
CA GLU A 34 11.03 -21.25 -6.67
C GLU A 34 10.67 -22.58 -6.01
N THR A 35 11.39 -23.00 -4.98
CA THR A 35 11.07 -24.21 -4.21
C THR A 35 9.68 -24.14 -3.58
N LEU A 36 9.28 -23.03 -2.93
CA LEU A 36 7.95 -22.95 -2.30
C LEU A 36 6.82 -22.90 -3.34
N ILE A 37 7.01 -22.18 -4.44
CA ILE A 37 6.03 -22.13 -5.54
C ILE A 37 5.91 -23.51 -6.20
N ASN A 38 7.03 -24.19 -6.47
CA ASN A 38 7.05 -25.52 -7.08
C ASN A 38 6.43 -26.56 -6.16
N PHE A 39 6.71 -26.50 -4.86
CA PHE A 39 6.06 -27.33 -3.85
C PHE A 39 4.54 -27.15 -3.89
N THR A 40 4.06 -25.90 -3.86
CA THR A 40 2.62 -25.60 -3.86
C THR A 40 1.92 -26.13 -5.10
N LYS A 41 2.47 -25.88 -6.30
CA LYS A 41 1.94 -26.39 -7.58
C LYS A 41 1.90 -27.92 -7.64
N ASN A 42 2.95 -28.57 -7.13
CA ASN A 42 3.01 -30.02 -7.10
C ASN A 42 2.04 -30.62 -6.08
N HIS A 43 1.84 -29.95 -4.95
CA HIS A 43 0.89 -30.36 -3.92
C HIS A 43 -0.57 -30.25 -4.41
N GLU A 44 -0.93 -29.18 -5.12
CA GLU A 44 -2.26 -29.02 -5.74
C GLU A 44 -2.56 -30.16 -6.72
N LYS A 45 -1.63 -30.47 -7.64
CA LYS A 45 -1.76 -31.62 -8.56
C LYS A 45 -1.91 -32.95 -7.83
N ARG A 46 -1.18 -33.14 -6.71
CA ARG A 46 -1.28 -34.34 -5.88
C ARG A 46 -2.62 -34.43 -5.16
N LEU A 47 -3.18 -33.32 -4.68
CA LEU A 47 -4.52 -33.28 -4.08
C LEU A 47 -5.62 -33.59 -5.09
N GLU A 48 -5.54 -33.04 -6.31
CA GLU A 48 -6.46 -33.38 -7.40
C GLU A 48 -6.42 -34.87 -7.74
N HIS A 49 -5.22 -35.44 -7.82
CA HIS A 49 -5.03 -36.87 -8.08
C HIS A 49 -5.49 -37.76 -6.91
N ALA A 50 -5.24 -37.35 -5.67
CA ALA A 50 -5.64 -38.04 -4.45
C ALA A 50 -7.16 -38.03 -4.22
N SER A 51 -7.82 -36.91 -4.53
CA SER A 51 -9.29 -36.79 -4.52
C SER A 51 -9.93 -37.80 -5.48
N ARG A 52 -9.29 -38.07 -6.63
CA ARG A 52 -9.73 -39.08 -7.60
C ARG A 52 -9.43 -40.53 -7.17
N THR A 53 -8.44 -40.74 -6.30
CA THR A 53 -7.93 -42.09 -5.95
C THR A 53 -8.13 -42.51 -4.49
N LYS A 54 -8.76 -41.68 -3.65
CA LYS A 54 -8.94 -41.88 -2.19
C LYS A 54 -7.64 -42.26 -1.44
N LYS A 55 -6.48 -41.75 -1.89
CA LYS A 55 -5.18 -41.98 -1.21
C LYS A 55 -4.76 -40.79 -0.35
N SER A 56 -4.09 -41.05 0.77
CA SER A 56 -3.49 -40.01 1.61
C SER A 56 -2.25 -39.42 0.94
N VAL A 57 -2.15 -38.09 0.90
CA VAL A 57 -0.96 -37.36 0.43
C VAL A 57 -0.05 -37.06 1.63
N ASP A 58 1.25 -37.30 1.48
CA ASP A 58 2.28 -36.91 2.45
C ASP A 58 2.38 -35.37 2.53
N ARG A 59 2.32 -34.84 3.77
CA ARG A 59 2.04 -33.42 4.09
C ARG A 59 3.29 -32.62 4.50
N THR A 60 4.48 -33.12 4.23
CA THR A 60 5.73 -32.47 4.66
C THR A 60 5.98 -31.19 3.83
N VAL A 61 5.74 -30.03 4.45
CA VAL A 61 6.08 -28.70 3.90
C VAL A 61 7.59 -28.51 3.94
N PRO A 62 8.25 -27.95 2.90
CA PRO A 62 9.67 -27.63 2.93
C PRO A 62 9.99 -26.77 4.16
N GLN A 63 10.99 -27.20 4.92
CA GLN A 63 11.32 -26.67 6.23
C GLN A 63 12.03 -25.31 6.13
N CYS A 64 11.29 -24.24 5.82
CA CYS A 64 11.73 -22.85 5.89
C CYS A 64 10.67 -21.95 6.54
N VAL A 65 10.07 -22.41 7.63
CA VAL A 65 9.22 -21.58 8.48
C VAL A 65 9.92 -21.55 9.83
N LYS A 66 10.44 -20.38 10.23
CA LYS A 66 10.69 -20.16 11.65
C LYS A 66 9.38 -20.50 12.35
N SER A 67 9.40 -21.55 13.16
CA SER A 67 8.36 -21.80 14.15
C SER A 67 8.38 -20.59 15.08
N ASN A 68 7.62 -19.55 14.75
CA ASN A 68 7.17 -18.66 15.79
C ASN A 68 6.41 -19.55 16.76
N ASN A 69 6.82 -19.52 18.03
CA ASN A 69 6.11 -20.20 19.10
C ASN A 69 4.76 -19.50 19.30
N PHE A 70 3.82 -19.74 18.39
CA PHE A 70 2.45 -19.31 18.53
C PHE A 70 1.87 -20.06 19.72
N SER A 71 1.41 -19.32 20.73
CA SER A 71 0.93 -19.88 22.00
C SER A 71 -0.35 -20.74 21.88
N THR A 72 -0.98 -20.74 20.71
CA THR A 72 -2.28 -21.38 20.46
C THR A 72 -2.25 -22.21 19.20
N THR A 73 -2.94 -23.36 19.24
CA THR A 73 -3.21 -24.19 18.06
C THR A 73 -4.36 -23.65 17.22
N LYS A 74 -5.20 -22.77 17.79
CA LYS A 74 -6.33 -22.18 17.09
C LYS A 74 -5.85 -21.18 16.04
N THR A 75 -6.24 -21.41 14.79
CA THR A 75 -5.86 -20.55 13.66
C THR A 75 -7.02 -19.70 13.19
N LEU A 76 -6.67 -18.61 12.50
CA LEU A 76 -7.60 -17.74 11.79
C LEU A 76 -7.08 -17.53 10.37
N GLN A 77 -8.01 -17.59 9.43
CA GLN A 77 -7.83 -17.13 8.06
C GLN A 77 -8.95 -16.19 7.68
N THR A 78 -8.66 -15.27 6.77
CA THR A 78 -9.67 -14.48 6.06
C THR A 78 -9.61 -14.82 4.59
N ARG A 79 -10.71 -14.61 3.87
CA ARG A 79 -10.66 -14.56 2.42
C ARG A 79 -9.81 -13.35 2.00
N LEU A 80 -8.66 -13.62 1.38
CA LEU A 80 -7.81 -12.60 0.77
C LEU A 80 -8.31 -12.37 -0.67
N TYR A 81 -9.36 -11.56 -0.80
CA TYR A 81 -10.10 -11.35 -2.05
C TYR A 81 -9.28 -10.55 -3.07
N ALA A 82 -8.79 -9.38 -2.66
CA ALA A 82 -8.01 -8.48 -3.50
C ALA A 82 -6.52 -8.81 -3.49
N PHE A 83 -6.05 -9.69 -2.62
CA PHE A 83 -4.63 -9.98 -2.47
C PHE A 83 -3.97 -10.45 -3.78
N PRO A 84 -4.50 -11.44 -4.53
CA PRO A 84 -3.82 -11.92 -5.74
C PRO A 84 -3.79 -10.92 -6.90
N ILE A 85 -4.80 -10.05 -6.99
CA ILE A 85 -5.08 -9.24 -8.19
C ILE A 85 -5.00 -7.73 -7.97
N GLY A 86 -5.10 -7.28 -6.72
CA GLY A 86 -5.20 -5.88 -6.36
C GLY A 86 -3.86 -5.15 -6.30
N GLY A 87 -3.93 -3.83 -6.21
CA GLY A 87 -2.76 -3.00 -5.93
C GLY A 87 -2.20 -3.21 -4.51
N LEU A 88 -1.00 -2.70 -4.26
CA LEU A 88 -0.29 -2.87 -2.98
C LEU A 88 -1.14 -2.44 -1.78
N GLY A 89 -1.89 -1.33 -1.88
CA GLY A 89 -2.74 -0.86 -0.78
C GLY A 89 -3.85 -1.85 -0.37
N ASN A 90 -4.50 -2.50 -1.35
CA ASN A 90 -5.52 -3.51 -1.08
C ASN A 90 -4.91 -4.75 -0.43
N LYS A 91 -3.74 -5.17 -0.95
CA LYS A 91 -2.98 -6.31 -0.40
C LYS A 91 -2.62 -6.07 1.07
N LEU A 92 -2.13 -4.87 1.39
CA LEU A 92 -1.75 -4.51 2.76
C LEU A 92 -2.96 -4.47 3.70
N PHE A 93 -4.12 -3.95 3.26
CA PHE A 93 -5.33 -4.00 4.09
C PHE A 93 -5.74 -5.43 4.44
N GLU A 94 -5.83 -6.34 3.46
CA GLU A 94 -6.26 -7.71 3.75
C GLU A 94 -5.28 -8.47 4.65
N LEU A 95 -3.98 -8.28 4.42
CA LEU A 95 -2.93 -8.86 5.26
C LEU A 95 -2.96 -8.31 6.69
N VAL A 96 -2.92 -6.99 6.85
CA VAL A 96 -2.79 -6.38 8.17
C VAL A 96 -4.09 -6.54 8.97
N SER A 97 -5.25 -6.48 8.32
CA SER A 97 -6.53 -6.79 8.97
C SER A 97 -6.59 -8.24 9.44
N LEU A 98 -6.04 -9.21 8.69
CA LEU A 98 -5.91 -10.59 9.19
C LEU A 98 -5.10 -10.65 10.50
N LEU A 99 -3.97 -9.94 10.61
CA LEU A 99 -3.18 -9.88 11.84
C LEU A 99 -3.97 -9.29 13.01
N GLY A 100 -4.65 -8.17 12.76
CA GLY A 100 -5.44 -7.46 13.77
C GLY A 100 -6.64 -8.26 14.27
N ILE A 101 -7.38 -8.89 13.34
CA ILE A 101 -8.51 -9.78 13.66
C ILE A 101 -8.01 -11.01 14.42
N ALA A 102 -6.92 -11.65 13.97
CA ALA A 102 -6.34 -12.82 14.64
C ALA A 102 -5.92 -12.49 16.07
N SER A 103 -5.25 -11.34 16.26
CA SER A 103 -4.89 -10.82 17.58
C SER A 103 -6.12 -10.60 18.48
N SER A 104 -7.18 -9.99 17.94
CA SER A 104 -8.42 -9.73 18.68
C SER A 104 -9.13 -11.02 19.09
N LEU A 105 -9.07 -12.05 18.24
CA LEU A 105 -9.66 -13.36 18.49
C LEU A 105 -8.75 -14.34 19.24
N LYS A 106 -7.54 -13.93 19.61
CA LYS A 106 -6.51 -14.79 20.24
C LYS A 106 -6.22 -16.05 19.42
N ARG A 107 -6.11 -15.87 18.10
CA ARG A 107 -5.82 -16.92 17.12
C ARG A 107 -4.52 -16.63 16.39
N THR A 108 -3.92 -17.67 15.83
CA THR A 108 -2.75 -17.58 14.97
C THR A 108 -3.18 -17.16 13.56
N PRO A 109 -2.64 -16.06 12.99
CA PRO A 109 -2.94 -15.66 11.61
C PRO A 109 -2.24 -16.62 10.63
N THR A 110 -3.03 -17.36 9.87
CA THR A 110 -2.53 -18.45 9.01
C THR A 110 -2.83 -18.18 7.54
N ILE A 111 -1.87 -18.43 6.67
CA ILE A 111 -2.05 -18.46 5.22
C ILE A 111 -1.91 -19.90 4.76
N ASP A 112 -2.96 -20.42 4.11
CA ASP A 112 -2.97 -21.78 3.59
C ASP A 112 -2.11 -21.85 2.34
N VAL A 113 -1.01 -22.60 2.43
CA VAL A 113 -0.04 -22.71 1.34
C VAL A 113 -0.58 -23.52 0.17
N VAL A 114 -1.71 -24.22 0.29
CA VAL A 114 -2.33 -24.90 -0.86
C VAL A 114 -2.98 -23.92 -1.85
N LYS A 115 -3.03 -22.62 -1.53
CA LYS A 115 -3.47 -21.54 -2.42
C LYS A 115 -2.27 -20.91 -3.13
N PRO A 116 -1.87 -21.39 -4.33
CA PRO A 116 -0.68 -20.92 -5.03
C PRO A 116 -0.68 -19.42 -5.29
N GLU A 117 -1.85 -18.83 -5.51
CA GLU A 117 -2.03 -17.41 -5.76
C GLU A 117 -1.67 -16.54 -4.54
N TYR A 118 -1.93 -17.04 -3.32
CA TYR A 118 -1.56 -16.33 -2.08
C TYR A 118 -0.05 -16.41 -1.86
N VAL A 119 0.52 -17.61 -1.95
CA VAL A 119 1.96 -17.81 -1.80
C VAL A 119 2.75 -17.00 -2.82
N THR A 120 2.36 -17.08 -4.10
CA THR A 120 3.02 -16.36 -5.19
C THR A 120 2.97 -14.85 -4.97
N THR A 121 1.80 -14.33 -4.60
CA THR A 121 1.63 -12.90 -4.32
C THR A 121 2.49 -12.45 -3.15
N PHE A 122 2.50 -13.23 -2.07
CA PHE A 122 3.25 -12.89 -0.87
C PHE A 122 4.75 -12.79 -1.18
N VAL A 123 5.30 -13.81 -1.85
CA VAL A 123 6.73 -13.90 -2.18
C VAL A 123 7.15 -12.87 -3.23
N LYS A 124 6.32 -12.62 -4.25
CA LYS A 124 6.71 -11.75 -5.38
C LYS A 124 6.35 -10.28 -5.17
N SER A 125 5.30 -9.97 -4.42
CA SER A 125 4.78 -8.60 -4.29
C SER A 125 4.95 -8.00 -2.90
N ILE A 126 5.04 -8.81 -1.84
CA ILE A 126 5.05 -8.31 -0.46
C ILE A 126 6.42 -8.47 0.18
N GLN A 127 6.98 -9.68 0.18
CA GLN A 127 8.26 -9.99 0.80
C GLN A 127 9.42 -9.08 0.36
N PRO A 128 9.57 -8.71 -0.93
CA PRO A 128 10.67 -7.85 -1.35
C PRO A 128 10.61 -6.44 -0.73
N ILE A 129 9.40 -5.95 -0.46
CA ILE A 129 9.14 -4.60 0.05
C ILE A 129 9.08 -4.60 1.59
N PHE A 130 8.45 -5.64 2.17
CA PHE A 130 8.18 -5.75 3.60
C PHE A 130 8.58 -7.14 4.13
N PRO A 131 9.89 -7.45 4.20
CA PRO A 131 10.34 -8.79 4.58
C PRO A 131 9.89 -9.19 6.00
N LYS A 132 9.85 -8.24 6.94
CA LYS A 132 9.41 -8.48 8.34
C LYS A 132 7.94 -8.85 8.47
N LEU A 133 7.10 -8.49 7.49
CA LEU A 133 5.67 -8.78 7.53
C LEU A 133 5.42 -10.29 7.36
N LEU A 134 6.25 -10.97 6.56
CA LEU A 134 6.14 -12.42 6.35
C LEU A 134 6.25 -13.20 7.66
N ASP A 135 7.17 -12.78 8.52
CA ASP A 135 7.42 -13.42 9.82
C ASP A 135 6.20 -13.34 10.76
N GLN A 136 5.15 -12.60 10.42
CA GLN A 136 3.95 -12.48 11.27
C GLN A 136 2.88 -13.53 10.94
N TYR A 137 3.07 -14.32 9.89
CA TYR A 137 2.11 -15.34 9.46
C TYR A 137 2.64 -16.74 9.65
N ASP A 138 1.73 -17.61 10.00
CA ASP A 138 1.92 -19.04 9.99
C ASP A 138 1.57 -19.58 8.60
N LEU A 139 2.59 -20.00 7.84
CA LEU A 139 2.42 -20.64 6.54
C LEU A 139 2.34 -22.16 6.75
N ARG A 140 1.16 -22.75 6.55
CA ARG A 140 0.98 -24.21 6.69
C ARG A 140 -0.08 -24.75 5.75
N ILE A 141 -0.05 -26.08 5.56
CA ILE A 141 -1.13 -26.81 4.91
C ILE A 141 -2.21 -27.05 5.95
N LEU A 142 -3.41 -26.56 5.70
CA LEU A 142 -4.56 -26.89 6.56
C LEU A 142 -5.23 -28.18 6.09
N PRO A 143 -5.62 -29.08 7.01
CA PRO A 143 -6.29 -30.31 6.62
C PRO A 143 -7.61 -30.02 5.87
N PRO A 144 -7.92 -30.77 4.80
CA PRO A 144 -9.22 -30.65 4.12
C PRO A 144 -10.37 -30.84 5.12
N ASN A 145 -11.41 -30.00 5.02
CA ASN A 145 -12.61 -30.02 5.88
C ASN A 145 -12.36 -29.74 7.38
N SER A 146 -11.16 -29.34 7.78
CA SER A 146 -10.88 -28.96 9.18
C SER A 146 -11.27 -27.51 9.50
N THR A 147 -11.59 -26.74 8.47
CA THR A 147 -11.87 -25.31 8.55
C THR A 147 -13.38 -25.06 8.65
N THR A 148 -13.79 -24.33 9.68
CA THR A 148 -15.17 -23.84 9.79
C THR A 148 -15.27 -22.45 9.17
N SER A 149 -16.12 -22.30 8.16
CA SER A 149 -16.34 -21.03 7.47
C SER A 149 -17.47 -20.22 8.11
N MET A 150 -17.24 -18.93 8.34
CA MET A 150 -18.24 -17.99 8.86
C MET A 150 -18.23 -16.72 8.01
N LYS A 151 -19.39 -16.12 7.78
CA LYS A 151 -19.49 -14.85 7.05
C LYS A 151 -19.01 -13.69 7.92
N ALA A 152 -18.18 -12.83 7.35
CA ALA A 152 -17.71 -11.57 7.94
C ALA A 152 -17.64 -10.51 6.84
N ASN A 153 -17.91 -9.24 7.13
CA ASN A 153 -17.80 -8.11 6.20
C ASN A 153 -18.16 -8.44 4.73
N ASP A 154 -19.40 -8.91 4.52
CA ASP A 154 -19.93 -9.32 3.22
C ASP A 154 -20.69 -8.12 2.61
N GLY A 155 -20.14 -7.51 1.55
CA GLY A 155 -20.85 -6.52 0.74
C GLY A 155 -20.44 -5.04 0.86
N ALA A 156 -19.37 -4.69 1.58
CA ALA A 156 -18.79 -3.34 1.54
C ALA A 156 -17.27 -3.37 1.76
N CYS A 157 -16.52 -2.57 0.99
CA CYS A 157 -15.05 -2.50 1.15
C CYS A 157 -14.62 -1.93 2.50
N CYS A 158 -15.36 -0.92 2.97
CA CYS A 158 -14.82 0.15 3.82
C CYS A 158 -15.74 0.42 5.03
N LYS A 159 -16.20 -0.67 5.66
CA LYS A 159 -16.98 -0.69 6.90
C LYS A 159 -16.31 -1.61 7.93
N PHE A 160 -16.44 -1.26 9.19
CA PHE A 160 -15.93 -2.08 10.29
C PHE A 160 -17.00 -3.08 10.74
N ASP A 161 -16.66 -4.37 10.63
CA ASP A 161 -17.45 -5.48 11.15
C ASP A 161 -16.73 -6.07 12.36
N ASP A 162 -17.16 -5.72 13.57
CA ASP A 162 -16.43 -6.04 14.79
C ASP A 162 -16.17 -7.56 14.92
N PRO A 163 -14.89 -7.99 14.86
CA PRO A 163 -14.57 -9.41 14.90
C PRO A 163 -14.92 -10.05 16.24
N LYS A 164 -15.14 -9.28 17.32
CA LYS A 164 -15.46 -9.81 18.64
C LYS A 164 -16.69 -10.71 18.66
N LYS A 165 -17.60 -10.59 17.69
CA LYS A 165 -18.72 -11.53 17.50
C LYS A 165 -18.29 -12.99 17.34
N PHE A 166 -17.02 -13.25 17.00
CA PHE A 166 -16.45 -14.58 16.86
C PHE A 166 -15.60 -15.04 18.06
N LEU A 167 -15.51 -14.28 19.16
CA LEU A 167 -14.67 -14.63 20.32
C LEU A 167 -15.03 -15.99 20.93
N ASN A 168 -16.32 -16.30 21.00
CA ASN A 168 -16.82 -17.53 21.63
C ASN A 168 -16.85 -18.73 20.67
N VAL A 169 -16.36 -18.58 19.44
CA VAL A 169 -16.28 -19.68 18.48
C VAL A 169 -15.14 -20.61 18.88
N SER A 170 -15.47 -21.83 19.26
CA SER A 170 -14.53 -22.82 19.83
C SER A 170 -13.70 -23.56 18.80
N VAL A 171 -14.05 -23.49 17.50
CA VAL A 171 -13.43 -24.25 16.41
C VAL A 171 -11.92 -24.03 16.32
N GLU A 172 -11.19 -25.07 15.91
CA GLU A 172 -9.73 -25.01 15.82
C GLU A 172 -9.29 -24.09 14.67
N HIS A 173 -9.75 -24.35 13.45
CA HIS A 173 -9.42 -23.55 12.27
C HIS A 173 -10.65 -22.74 11.81
N LEU A 174 -10.58 -21.42 12.01
CA LEU A 174 -11.66 -20.50 11.63
C LEU A 174 -11.31 -19.80 10.31
N TYR A 175 -12.25 -19.80 9.37
CA TYR A 175 -12.16 -19.03 8.13
C TYR A 175 -13.27 -18.00 8.06
N LEU A 176 -12.89 -16.74 7.91
CA LEU A 176 -13.80 -15.63 7.76
C LEU A 176 -13.97 -15.29 6.28
N HIS A 177 -15.17 -15.54 5.78
CA HIS A 177 -15.57 -15.21 4.42
C HIS A 177 -16.06 -13.77 4.36
N GLY A 178 -15.18 -12.87 3.93
CA GLY A 178 -15.44 -11.44 3.71
C GLY A 178 -14.54 -10.85 2.64
N ASN A 179 -14.77 -9.60 2.26
CA ASN A 179 -13.95 -8.94 1.24
C ASN A 179 -13.24 -7.72 1.84
N TYR A 180 -12.02 -7.46 1.34
CA TYR A 180 -11.22 -6.24 1.53
C TYR A 180 -10.75 -5.92 2.96
N PHE A 181 -11.65 -5.95 3.95
CA PHE A 181 -11.39 -5.59 5.34
C PHE A 181 -10.67 -4.23 5.49
N GLN A 182 -11.13 -3.22 4.75
CA GLN A 182 -10.48 -1.89 4.72
C GLN A 182 -11.00 -1.00 5.85
N SER A 183 -10.61 -1.32 7.08
CA SER A 183 -10.82 -0.46 8.23
C SER A 183 -9.61 -0.54 9.16
N TYR A 184 -9.12 0.62 9.62
CA TYR A 184 -8.02 0.65 10.59
C TYR A 184 -8.41 0.01 11.92
N LYS A 185 -9.70 0.02 12.27
CA LYS A 185 -10.24 -0.52 13.52
C LYS A 185 -9.96 -2.01 13.71
N TYR A 186 -9.72 -2.76 12.63
CA TYR A 186 -9.29 -4.15 12.73
C TYR A 186 -7.91 -4.31 13.39
N PHE A 187 -7.03 -3.31 13.27
CA PHE A 187 -5.61 -3.45 13.57
C PHE A 187 -4.96 -2.26 14.29
N ASP A 188 -5.72 -1.24 14.68
CA ASP A 188 -5.20 -0.02 15.30
C ASP A 188 -4.41 -0.29 16.59
N HIS A 189 -4.84 -1.29 17.38
CA HIS A 189 -4.14 -1.73 18.58
C HIS A 189 -2.74 -2.32 18.31
N LEU A 190 -2.43 -2.65 17.06
CA LEU A 190 -1.12 -3.15 16.62
C LEU A 190 -0.30 -2.08 15.89
N ARG A 191 -0.76 -0.82 15.83
CA ARG A 191 -0.16 0.25 15.03
C ARG A 191 1.36 0.38 15.16
N PRO A 192 1.98 0.38 16.36
CA PRO A 192 3.45 0.45 16.47
C PRO A 192 4.16 -0.71 15.78
N LYS A 193 3.65 -1.94 15.94
CA LYS A 193 4.21 -3.15 15.33
C LYS A 193 4.03 -3.15 13.82
N ILE A 194 2.85 -2.78 13.33
CA ILE A 194 2.56 -2.68 11.90
C ILE A 194 3.51 -1.69 11.23
N ARG A 195 3.73 -0.52 11.85
CA ARG A 195 4.69 0.46 11.34
C ARG A 195 6.13 -0.06 11.32
N GLU A 196 6.48 -1.02 12.19
CA GLU A 196 7.78 -1.68 12.18
C GLU A 196 7.87 -2.76 11.09
N TRP A 197 6.84 -3.61 10.95
CA TRP A 197 6.78 -4.67 9.96
C TRP A 197 6.72 -4.13 8.52
N LEU A 198 6.09 -2.96 8.35
CA LEU A 198 5.99 -2.24 7.09
C LEU A 198 7.06 -1.13 6.96
N ALA A 199 8.15 -1.22 7.71
CA ALA A 199 9.28 -0.33 7.49
C ALA A 199 9.92 -0.64 6.13
N PRO A 200 10.25 0.39 5.31
CA PRO A 200 10.99 0.21 4.08
C PRO A 200 12.35 -0.44 4.32
N THR A 201 12.88 -1.09 3.29
CA THR A 201 14.25 -1.60 3.30
C THR A 201 15.26 -0.45 3.34
N ASN A 202 16.48 -0.70 3.86
CA ASN A 202 17.55 0.30 3.85
C ASN A 202 17.86 0.81 2.43
N LEU A 203 17.76 -0.08 1.44
CA LEU A 203 17.94 0.25 0.03
C LEU A 203 16.84 1.22 -0.45
N ALA A 204 15.57 0.92 -0.19
CA ALA A 204 14.46 1.79 -0.55
C ALA A 204 14.55 3.17 0.12
N THR A 205 14.91 3.21 1.41
CA THR A 205 15.15 4.48 2.13
C THR A 205 16.29 5.27 1.50
N SER A 206 17.39 4.62 1.13
CA SER A 206 18.54 5.29 0.49
C SER A 206 18.19 5.81 -0.90
N LEU A 207 17.49 5.01 -1.72
CA LEU A 207 17.01 5.40 -3.04
C LEU A 207 16.04 6.58 -2.95
N ALA A 208 15.08 6.55 -2.03
CA ALA A 208 14.17 7.68 -1.78
C ALA A 208 14.93 8.95 -1.37
N GLY A 209 16.00 8.82 -0.56
CA GLY A 209 16.87 9.94 -0.20
C GLY A 209 17.62 10.53 -1.39
N MET A 210 18.07 9.69 -2.34
CA MET A 210 18.72 10.16 -3.57
C MET A 210 17.73 10.87 -4.51
N LEU A 211 16.45 10.48 -4.48
CA LEU A 211 15.40 11.20 -5.21
C LEU A 211 15.09 12.57 -4.63
N PHE A 212 15.50 12.87 -3.38
CA PHE A 212 15.28 14.17 -2.75
C PHE A 212 16.50 15.10 -2.92
N PRO A 213 16.45 16.10 -3.83
CA PRO A 213 17.60 16.97 -4.11
C PRO A 213 18.05 17.75 -2.87
N HIS A 214 19.36 17.90 -2.71
CA HIS A 214 19.97 18.45 -1.50
C HIS A 214 19.48 19.86 -1.15
N ASP A 215 19.26 20.71 -2.15
CA ASP A 215 18.75 22.08 -2.00
C ASP A 215 17.26 22.14 -1.58
N LEU A 216 16.51 21.04 -1.72
CA LEU A 216 15.14 20.92 -1.26
C LEU A 216 15.04 20.38 0.17
N ARG A 217 16.09 19.77 0.74
CA ARG A 217 16.01 19.01 2.01
C ARG A 217 15.70 19.85 3.26
N GLY A 218 15.91 21.16 3.21
CA GLY A 218 15.55 22.09 4.29
C GLY A 218 14.15 22.70 4.16
N SER A 219 13.35 22.23 3.20
CA SER A 219 11.99 22.72 2.97
C SER A 219 10.95 21.98 3.81
N PHE A 220 9.79 22.61 4.00
CA PHE A 220 8.60 21.95 4.49
C PHE A 220 7.95 21.15 3.35
N VAL A 221 7.75 19.84 3.55
CA VAL A 221 7.41 18.92 2.44
C VAL A 221 5.95 18.50 2.48
N ILE A 222 5.20 18.87 1.45
CA ILE A 222 3.81 18.43 1.22
C ILE A 222 3.81 17.36 0.15
N CYS A 223 3.21 16.20 0.45
CA CYS A 223 3.18 15.05 -0.43
C CYS A 223 1.75 14.68 -0.82
N PRO A 224 1.21 15.30 -1.88
CA PRO A 224 -0.05 14.86 -2.45
C PRO A 224 0.12 13.50 -3.13
N HIS A 225 -0.79 12.58 -2.82
CA HIS A 225 -0.96 11.32 -3.54
C HIS A 225 -2.01 11.49 -4.62
N VAL A 226 -1.61 11.28 -5.88
CA VAL A 226 -2.50 11.35 -7.04
C VAL A 226 -2.74 9.95 -7.60
N ARG A 227 -4.02 9.58 -7.74
CA ARG A 227 -4.44 8.36 -8.41
C ARG A 227 -5.49 8.69 -9.45
N ARG A 228 -5.18 8.34 -10.70
CA ARG A 228 -6.08 8.57 -11.84
C ARG A 228 -6.51 7.30 -12.56
N GLY A 229 -5.69 6.24 -12.54
CA GLY A 229 -5.85 5.05 -13.38
C GLY A 229 -7.28 4.55 -13.56
N ASP A 230 -7.88 4.03 -12.50
CA ASP A 230 -9.28 3.57 -12.41
C ASP A 230 -10.29 4.68 -12.08
N PHE A 231 -9.80 5.92 -11.90
CA PHE A 231 -10.54 7.10 -11.47
C PHE A 231 -10.75 8.13 -12.60
N LYS A 232 -10.45 7.78 -13.85
CA LYS A 232 -10.44 8.71 -15.00
C LYS A 232 -11.74 9.47 -15.25
N THR A 233 -12.86 9.03 -14.66
CA THR A 233 -14.21 9.51 -14.96
C THR A 233 -14.74 10.58 -14.03
N ASP A 234 -14.09 10.87 -12.90
CA ASP A 234 -14.71 11.72 -11.88
C ASP A 234 -14.37 13.20 -12.02
N GLY A 235 -13.19 13.59 -12.50
CA GLY A 235 -12.85 15.01 -12.74
C GLY A 235 -12.80 15.89 -11.48
N VAL A 236 -13.17 15.36 -10.30
CA VAL A 236 -13.25 16.07 -9.01
C VAL A 236 -12.03 15.82 -8.11
N HIS A 237 -10.95 15.22 -8.64
CA HIS A 237 -9.68 15.15 -7.93
C HIS A 237 -8.95 16.51 -8.00
N GLU A 238 -9.54 17.52 -7.35
CA GLU A 238 -9.08 18.91 -7.29
C GLU A 238 -7.81 19.04 -6.44
N LEU A 239 -6.71 18.49 -6.96
CA LEU A 239 -5.38 18.58 -6.38
C LEU A 239 -4.99 20.03 -6.13
N GLN A 240 -5.24 20.91 -7.10
CA GLN A 240 -4.78 22.30 -7.05
C GLN A 240 -5.49 23.09 -5.94
N HIS A 241 -6.82 23.08 -5.87
CA HIS A 241 -7.56 23.81 -4.84
C HIS A 241 -7.26 23.31 -3.42
N SER A 242 -7.09 21.99 -3.28
CA SER A 242 -6.71 21.39 -1.99
C SER A 242 -5.29 21.77 -1.60
N LEU A 243 -4.35 21.79 -2.56
CA LEU A 243 -2.98 22.21 -2.32
C LEU A 243 -2.90 23.70 -1.99
N ASP A 244 -3.61 24.56 -2.71
CA ASP A 244 -3.66 26.00 -2.48
C ASP A 244 -4.11 26.31 -1.04
N LEU A 245 -5.13 25.61 -0.55
CA LEU A 245 -5.54 25.69 0.85
C LEU A 245 -4.40 25.31 1.80
N LEU A 246 -3.70 24.21 1.54
CA LEU A 246 -2.60 23.76 2.39
C LEU A 246 -1.44 24.76 2.40
N LEU A 247 -1.12 25.36 1.25
CA LEU A 247 -0.09 26.38 1.11
C LEU A 247 -0.39 27.65 1.94
N ILE A 248 -1.66 27.94 2.26
CA ILE A 248 -2.03 29.07 3.14
C ILE A 248 -1.63 28.80 4.60
N PHE A 249 -1.66 27.54 5.05
CA PHE A 249 -1.38 27.20 6.45
C PHE A 249 0.10 27.17 6.82
N TRP A 250 0.98 27.13 5.83
CA TRP A 250 2.42 26.98 6.03
C TRP A 250 3.14 28.13 5.34
N TRP A 251 4.12 28.74 6.02
CA TRP A 251 4.86 29.86 5.45
C TRP A 251 6.33 29.54 5.25
N ASN A 252 6.84 29.99 4.09
CA ASN A 252 8.21 29.98 3.60
C ASN A 252 8.80 28.58 3.30
N ASN A 253 9.51 28.50 2.17
CA ASN A 253 10.29 27.34 1.70
C ASN A 253 9.50 26.01 1.67
N ILE A 254 8.43 25.95 0.88
CA ILE A 254 7.63 24.74 0.69
C ILE A 254 8.12 23.98 -0.55
N THR A 255 8.18 22.66 -0.43
CA THR A 255 8.34 21.74 -1.56
C THR A 255 7.17 20.78 -1.63
N VAL A 256 6.57 20.69 -2.80
CA VAL A 256 5.49 19.75 -3.11
C VAL A 256 6.08 18.57 -3.86
N VAL A 257 5.98 17.37 -3.28
CA VAL A 257 6.46 16.14 -3.90
C VAL A 257 5.26 15.30 -4.31
N VAL A 258 4.98 15.24 -5.61
CA VAL A 258 3.79 14.55 -6.10
C VAL A 258 4.08 13.06 -6.19
N LEU A 259 3.35 12.28 -5.40
CA LEU A 259 3.46 10.82 -5.32
C LEU A 259 2.27 10.19 -6.03
N GLY A 260 2.45 8.99 -6.60
CA GLY A 260 1.38 8.27 -7.29
C GLY A 260 1.71 7.83 -8.71
N ASN A 261 0.67 7.44 -9.45
CA ASN A 261 0.84 6.59 -10.65
C ASN A 261 0.54 7.26 -12.00
N ASP A 262 0.30 8.58 -12.02
CA ASP A 262 0.03 9.34 -13.25
C ASP A 262 0.97 10.55 -13.33
N GLN A 263 2.23 10.27 -13.66
CA GLN A 263 3.29 11.28 -13.74
C GLN A 263 3.00 12.30 -14.84
N GLN A 264 2.42 11.87 -15.98
CA GLN A 264 2.05 12.77 -17.06
C GLN A 264 1.04 13.81 -16.58
N PHE A 265 0.01 13.36 -15.85
CA PHE A 265 -0.96 14.26 -15.23
C PHE A 265 -0.30 15.20 -14.22
N ALA A 266 0.58 14.69 -13.35
CA ALA A 266 1.32 15.50 -12.38
C ALA A 266 2.17 16.59 -13.07
N TYR A 267 2.92 16.24 -14.11
CA TYR A 267 3.69 17.21 -14.90
C TYR A 267 2.80 18.24 -15.57
N THR A 268 1.62 17.84 -16.07
CA THR A 268 0.71 18.75 -16.76
C THR A 268 0.09 19.75 -15.77
N ILE A 269 -0.30 19.33 -14.56
CA ILE A 269 -0.85 20.23 -13.53
C ILE A 269 0.19 21.25 -13.06
N PHE A 270 1.42 20.81 -12.82
CA PHE A 270 2.48 21.67 -12.29
C PHE A 270 3.39 22.25 -13.38
N GLN A 271 2.91 22.31 -14.63
CA GLN A 271 3.73 22.79 -15.74
C GLN A 271 4.22 24.24 -15.56
N ASP A 272 3.47 25.07 -14.82
CA ASP A 272 3.87 26.44 -14.48
C ASP A 272 5.09 26.49 -13.53
N LYS A 273 5.39 25.39 -12.84
CA LYS A 273 6.51 25.27 -11.90
C LYS A 273 7.79 24.73 -12.54
N PHE A 274 7.70 24.16 -13.74
CA PHE A 274 8.86 23.69 -14.49
C PHE A 274 9.25 24.77 -15.50
N GLY A 275 10.33 25.50 -15.21
CA GLY A 275 10.75 26.68 -15.99
C GLY A 275 10.91 26.39 -17.49
N ASN A 276 10.37 27.29 -18.31
CA ASN A 276 10.46 27.31 -19.79
C ASN A 276 9.88 26.10 -20.52
N SER A 277 8.54 25.97 -20.53
CA SER A 277 7.90 25.21 -21.60
C SER A 277 7.53 26.15 -22.75
N SER A 278 8.48 26.38 -23.67
CA SER A 278 8.23 26.97 -25.00
C SER A 278 7.27 26.13 -25.87
N SER A 279 6.73 25.05 -25.32
CA SER A 279 5.64 24.26 -25.86
C SER A 279 4.70 23.89 -24.70
N PRO A 280 3.52 24.53 -24.58
CA PRO A 280 2.53 24.13 -23.58
C PRO A 280 2.25 22.63 -23.71
N ILE A 281 2.27 21.88 -22.60
CA ILE A 281 1.83 20.49 -22.65
C ILE A 281 0.34 20.54 -23.03
N PRO A 282 -0.11 19.85 -24.09
CA PRO A 282 -1.51 19.85 -24.47
C PRO A 282 -2.37 19.44 -23.27
N ASN A 283 -3.19 20.38 -22.79
CA ASN A 283 -4.10 20.13 -21.69
C ASN A 283 -5.28 19.27 -22.18
N SER A 284 -5.02 17.99 -22.35
CA SER A 284 -6.01 16.97 -22.69
C SER A 284 -6.99 16.67 -21.54
N TYR A 285 -6.80 17.31 -20.38
CA TYR A 285 -7.52 17.02 -19.14
C TYR A 285 -8.50 18.12 -18.71
N ASN A 286 -8.66 19.17 -19.52
CA ASN A 286 -9.66 20.23 -19.35
C ASN A 286 -9.64 20.94 -17.96
N PHE A 287 -8.45 21.13 -17.36
CA PHE A 287 -8.29 21.90 -16.11
C PHE A 287 -7.84 23.34 -16.37
N THR A 288 -8.11 24.24 -15.44
CA THR A 288 -7.61 25.62 -15.51
C THR A 288 -6.35 25.74 -14.67
N ILE A 289 -5.24 26.21 -15.26
CA ILE A 289 -4.04 26.54 -14.51
C ILE A 289 -4.26 27.92 -13.87
N PRO A 290 -4.08 28.06 -12.54
CA PRO A 290 -4.23 29.36 -11.88
C PRO A 290 -3.29 30.39 -12.49
N THR A 291 -3.80 31.59 -12.76
CA THR A 291 -3.00 32.72 -13.27
C THR A 291 -2.01 33.26 -12.23
N ASN A 292 -2.32 33.07 -10.94
CA ASN A 292 -1.48 33.45 -9.81
C ASN A 292 -1.35 32.24 -8.89
N SER A 293 -0.18 31.59 -8.88
CA SER A 293 0.11 30.46 -8.00
C SER A 293 1.20 30.84 -6.99
N PRO A 294 1.09 30.44 -5.72
CA PRO A 294 2.09 30.76 -4.70
C PRO A 294 3.50 30.30 -5.08
N THR A 295 4.52 30.90 -4.47
CA THR A 295 5.92 30.49 -4.68
C THR A 295 6.23 29.23 -3.86
N TYR A 296 6.32 28.09 -4.54
CA TYR A 296 6.78 26.80 -3.98
C TYR A 296 7.54 26.00 -5.04
N ARG A 297 8.32 25.03 -4.60
CA ARG A 297 9.05 24.11 -5.49
C ARG A 297 8.25 22.84 -5.69
N VAL A 298 8.33 22.23 -6.87
CA VAL A 298 7.65 20.96 -7.17
C VAL A 298 8.67 19.92 -7.58
N LEU A 299 8.54 18.72 -7.01
CA LEU A 299 9.26 17.53 -7.41
C LEU A 299 8.27 16.50 -7.95
N VAL A 300 8.40 16.20 -9.24
CA VAL A 300 7.77 15.06 -9.90
C VAL A 300 8.91 14.21 -10.47
N SER A 301 8.92 12.91 -10.21
CA SER A 301 9.98 12.02 -10.71
C SER A 301 9.38 10.78 -11.38
N PRO A 302 9.90 10.40 -12.58
CA PRO A 302 9.51 9.17 -13.22
C PRO A 302 9.96 7.90 -12.46
N SER A 303 10.97 8.04 -11.60
CA SER A 303 11.55 6.94 -10.83
C SER A 303 10.77 6.58 -9.57
N PHE A 304 9.69 7.31 -9.26
CA PHE A 304 8.82 6.97 -8.14
C PHE A 304 8.06 5.66 -8.42
N THR A 305 8.33 4.66 -7.58
CA THR A 305 7.61 3.38 -7.54
C THR A 305 6.81 3.29 -6.24
N PRO A 306 5.81 2.40 -6.11
CA PRO A 306 5.04 2.28 -4.88
C PRO A 306 5.90 2.05 -3.62
N GLU A 307 7.01 1.32 -3.73
CA GLU A 307 7.96 1.13 -2.63
C GLU A 307 8.69 2.43 -2.28
N LEU A 308 9.18 3.15 -3.28
CA LEU A 308 9.90 4.41 -3.09
C LEU A 308 8.99 5.53 -2.59
N ASP A 309 7.73 5.57 -3.02
CA ASP A 309 6.72 6.51 -2.51
C ASP A 309 6.47 6.31 -1.02
N LEU A 310 6.33 5.06 -0.57
CA LEU A 310 6.17 4.74 0.86
C LEU A 310 7.44 5.09 1.65
N ALA A 311 8.62 4.79 1.10
CA ALA A 311 9.90 5.11 1.72
C ALA A 311 10.12 6.64 1.83
N PHE A 312 9.79 7.37 0.77
CA PHE A 312 9.86 8.83 0.72
C PHE A 312 8.87 9.44 1.70
N SER A 313 7.61 8.98 1.70
CA SER A 313 6.57 9.44 2.62
C SER A 313 6.97 9.31 4.08
N ARG A 314 7.52 8.14 4.42
CA ARG A 314 7.99 7.85 5.78
C ARG A 314 9.18 8.71 6.21
N SER A 315 10.02 9.12 5.26
CA SER A 315 11.29 9.78 5.55
C SER A 315 11.22 11.31 5.45
N PHE A 316 10.38 11.86 4.56
CA PHE A 316 10.47 13.26 4.15
C PHE A 316 9.16 14.05 4.21
N CYS A 317 7.99 13.42 4.11
CA CYS A 317 6.72 14.16 4.08
C CYS A 317 6.30 14.66 5.46
N ASP A 318 6.08 15.97 5.58
CA ASP A 318 5.55 16.63 6.78
C ASP A 318 4.02 16.75 6.71
N VAL A 319 3.48 16.78 5.49
CA VAL A 319 2.05 16.71 5.20
C VAL A 319 1.80 15.67 4.12
N THR A 320 0.79 14.82 4.27
CA THR A 320 0.27 14.00 3.18
C THR A 320 -1.14 14.46 2.80
N LEU A 321 -1.44 14.43 1.50
CA LEU A 321 -2.76 14.79 0.99
C LEU A 321 -3.28 13.67 0.09
N ILE A 322 -4.39 13.04 0.49
CA ILE A 322 -5.06 12.01 -0.30
C ILE A 322 -6.12 12.68 -1.18
N THR A 323 -5.84 12.85 -2.47
CA THR A 323 -6.79 13.51 -3.41
C THR A 323 -7.84 12.55 -3.96
N ALA A 324 -7.51 11.26 -4.06
CA ALA A 324 -8.44 10.17 -4.38
C ALA A 324 -8.78 9.42 -3.08
N PRO A 325 -9.89 9.75 -2.39
CA PRO A 325 -10.11 9.33 -1.01
C PRO A 325 -10.28 7.83 -0.80
N SER A 326 -10.79 7.10 -1.79
CA SER A 326 -10.84 5.63 -1.76
C SER A 326 -9.52 4.94 -2.14
N SER A 327 -8.47 5.70 -2.48
CA SER A 327 -7.16 5.13 -2.79
C SER A 327 -6.54 4.48 -1.55
N THR A 328 -6.62 3.16 -1.48
CA THR A 328 -5.96 2.39 -0.42
C THR A 328 -4.45 2.56 -0.39
N PHE A 329 -3.80 2.79 -1.54
CA PHE A 329 -2.37 3.10 -1.56
C PHE A 329 -2.08 4.48 -0.94
N GLY A 330 -2.89 5.50 -1.26
CA GLY A 330 -2.77 6.83 -0.65
C GLY A 330 -3.04 6.81 0.85
N TRP A 331 -3.96 5.94 1.28
CA TRP A 331 -4.21 5.65 2.68
C TRP A 331 -2.96 5.08 3.37
N TRP A 332 -2.35 4.02 2.83
CA TRP A 332 -1.14 3.42 3.40
C TRP A 332 0.07 4.37 3.36
N LEU A 333 0.18 5.18 2.31
CA LEU A 333 1.18 6.23 2.19
C LEU A 333 1.09 7.24 3.34
N SER A 334 -0.13 7.63 3.70
CA SER A 334 -0.38 8.54 4.82
C SER A 334 -0.28 7.84 6.19
N TYR A 335 -0.66 6.57 6.28
CA TYR A 335 -0.56 5.80 7.54
C TYR A 335 0.89 5.50 7.92
N LEU A 336 1.77 5.32 6.93
CA LEU A 336 3.19 5.00 7.10
C LEU A 336 4.12 6.22 7.04
N SER A 337 3.59 7.42 6.80
CA SER A 337 4.36 8.67 6.78
C SER A 337 5.08 8.95 8.11
N LYS A 338 5.89 10.02 8.16
CA LYS A 338 6.58 10.44 9.39
C LYS A 338 5.60 10.49 10.58
N PRO A 339 6.01 10.10 11.80
CA PRO A 339 5.13 10.17 12.98
C PRO A 339 4.55 11.58 13.25
N SER A 340 5.29 12.63 12.90
CA SER A 340 4.86 14.03 13.02
C SER A 340 4.05 14.54 11.82
N SER A 341 3.83 13.71 10.80
CA SER A 341 3.11 14.10 9.59
C SER A 341 1.66 14.40 9.89
N VAL A 342 1.14 15.43 9.23
CA VAL A 342 -0.27 15.77 9.25
C VAL A 342 -0.94 15.22 7.99
N THR A 343 -2.06 14.51 8.11
CA THR A 343 -2.75 13.92 6.96
C THR A 343 -4.04 14.68 6.64
N TYR A 344 -4.20 15.01 5.36
CA TYR A 344 -5.43 15.54 4.79
C TYR A 344 -6.01 14.57 3.76
N TYR A 345 -7.33 14.54 3.62
CA TYR A 345 -8.01 13.76 2.59
C TYR A 345 -9.24 14.48 2.05
N ARG A 346 -9.55 14.28 0.77
CA ARG A 346 -10.77 14.81 0.15
C ARG A 346 -12.01 14.08 0.65
N ASN A 347 -13.13 14.77 0.73
CA ASN A 347 -14.41 14.13 0.99
C ASN A 347 -14.82 13.25 -0.21
N ILE A 348 -15.00 11.94 0.04
CA ILE A 348 -15.41 10.99 -1.00
C ILE A 348 -16.81 11.29 -1.56
N ARG A 349 -17.67 11.97 -0.78
CA ARG A 349 -19.03 12.34 -1.19
C ARG A 349 -19.05 13.40 -2.30
N GLU A 350 -17.94 14.09 -2.51
CA GLU A 350 -17.77 15.08 -3.59
C GLU A 350 -17.23 14.45 -4.88
N THR A 351 -17.00 13.13 -4.88
CA THR A 351 -16.50 12.39 -6.05
C THR A 351 -17.59 11.53 -6.66
N ASN A 352 -17.43 11.17 -7.94
CA ASN A 352 -18.30 10.20 -8.60
C ASN A 352 -17.89 8.74 -8.31
N ASP A 353 -17.06 8.52 -7.30
CA ASP A 353 -16.60 7.19 -6.93
C ASP A 353 -17.73 6.38 -6.28
N LYS A 354 -18.00 5.20 -6.85
CA LYS A 354 -19.00 4.26 -6.34
C LYS A 354 -18.68 3.76 -4.94
N VAL A 355 -17.41 3.75 -4.55
CA VAL A 355 -16.95 3.41 -3.19
C VAL A 355 -17.57 4.33 -2.15
N ALA A 356 -17.98 5.56 -2.51
CA ALA A 356 -18.71 6.45 -1.60
C ALA A 356 -19.92 5.73 -0.96
N ASN A 357 -20.65 4.91 -1.72
CA ASN A 357 -21.84 4.21 -1.22
C ASN A 357 -21.50 3.08 -0.23
N GLU A 358 -20.26 2.61 -0.23
CA GLU A 358 -19.78 1.53 0.63
C GLU A 358 -19.00 2.04 1.84
N MET A 359 -18.45 3.25 1.78
CA MET A 359 -17.55 3.81 2.79
C MET A 359 -18.28 4.46 3.96
N ILE A 360 -17.82 4.14 5.16
CA ILE A 360 -18.06 4.93 6.38
C ILE A 360 -16.72 5.58 6.74
N ASP A 361 -16.66 6.91 6.69
CA ASP A 361 -15.42 7.66 6.87
C ASP A 361 -14.76 7.35 8.21
N GLU A 362 -15.54 7.22 9.28
CA GLU A 362 -15.06 6.95 10.64
C GLU A 362 -14.51 5.53 10.82
N ASP A 363 -14.84 4.62 9.91
CA ASP A 363 -14.29 3.26 9.86
C ASP A 363 -13.04 3.18 9.00
N PHE A 364 -12.96 4.00 7.95
CA PHE A 364 -11.88 3.96 6.97
C PHE A 364 -10.70 4.88 7.34
N PHE A 365 -10.95 6.15 7.66
CA PHE A 365 -9.93 7.15 7.97
C PHE A 365 -9.66 7.23 9.48
N LEU A 366 -8.40 7.56 9.84
CA LEU A 366 -8.04 7.72 11.25
C LEU A 366 -8.70 8.98 11.84
N PRO A 367 -9.12 8.96 13.12
CA PRO A 367 -9.80 10.10 13.74
C PRO A 367 -8.97 11.39 13.79
N ASN A 368 -7.64 11.28 13.72
CA ASN A 368 -6.74 12.43 13.75
C ASN A 368 -6.41 12.98 12.35
N TRP A 369 -6.94 12.39 11.28
CA TRP A 369 -6.79 12.89 9.92
C TRP A 369 -7.84 13.95 9.64
N MET A 370 -7.50 14.93 8.80
CA MET A 370 -8.37 16.06 8.52
C MET A 370 -9.05 15.92 7.17
N LYS A 371 -10.38 15.93 7.19
CA LYS A 371 -11.20 15.94 5.98
C LYS A 371 -11.20 17.33 5.35
N LEU A 372 -11.15 17.36 4.03
CA LEU A 372 -11.29 18.55 3.20
C LEU A 372 -12.58 18.47 2.39
N GLU A 373 -13.39 19.53 2.45
CA GLU A 373 -14.67 19.67 1.75
C GLU A 373 -14.67 20.97 0.94
N THR A 374 -15.49 21.02 -0.10
CA THR A 374 -15.74 22.23 -0.89
C THR A 374 -16.84 23.05 -0.23
N GLY A 375 -16.51 24.25 0.25
CA GLY A 375 -17.46 25.19 0.85
C GLY A 375 -18.42 25.82 -0.18
N GLU A 376 -19.42 26.58 0.30
CA GLU A 376 -20.50 27.17 -0.51
C GLU A 376 -20.02 28.07 -1.66
N ASN A 377 -18.84 28.68 -1.49
CA ASN A 377 -18.17 29.56 -2.43
C ASN A 377 -17.13 28.85 -3.30
N GLY A 378 -17.11 27.52 -3.32
CA GLY A 378 -16.15 26.71 -4.09
C GLY A 378 -14.75 26.66 -3.47
N VAL A 379 -14.55 27.26 -2.30
CA VAL A 379 -13.28 27.26 -1.58
C VAL A 379 -13.18 26.01 -0.73
N ILE A 380 -12.02 25.34 -0.76
CA ILE A 380 -11.80 24.16 0.08
C ILE A 380 -11.65 24.59 1.54
N ILE A 381 -12.33 23.87 2.43
CA ILE A 381 -12.31 24.09 3.87
C ILE A 381 -11.92 22.82 4.62
N LYS A 382 -11.40 22.99 5.84
CA LYS A 382 -11.14 21.88 6.77
C LYS A 382 -12.41 21.57 7.55
N VAL A 383 -12.77 20.29 7.60
CA VAL A 383 -13.92 19.81 8.39
C VAL A 383 -13.40 18.87 9.46
N LYS A 384 -13.83 19.12 10.70
CA LYS A 384 -13.48 18.29 11.86
C LYS A 384 -14.43 17.12 12.00
#